data_AF-A0A961EIJ4-F1
#
_entry.id   AF-A0A961EIJ4-F1
#
_cell.length_a   1.000
_cell.length_b   1.000
_cell.length_c   1.000
_cell.angle_alpha   90.00
_cell.angle_beta   90.00
_cell.angle_gamma   90.00
#
_symmetry.space_group_name_H-M   'P 1'
#
loop_
_entity.id
_entity.type
_entity.pdbx_description
1 polymer ?
#
loop_
_entity_poly.entity_id
_entity_poly.type
_entity_poly.pdbx_seq_one_letter_code
_entity_poly.pdbx_strand_id
1 'polypeptide(L)'
;MAKGIEDTAFYRWLRQTGANEVGGDPGTLSIEVDEFHAYAEERLEHWPLTMTTLSTHDTKRSEDVRARLAVLSERAQDWQDWFAEARRMSARLRNGLVDPETEYLIWQTLVGTWPMTPERMSTYLLKATREAKTHTAWVDGDEPYEEAIVAFATALIEDPDVGAHIQRWVDQTAESSRAFSLAQKLIQLTMPGVPDLYQGSEYALLTLVDPDNRGAVDYDEHRIRLEALSEGALPQDLSEAKLRVVTTALRLRREHPEWFVGRTADYLALDTGSPNAIAFARGGTDGPAAVTVAAIAPHRLRNSGGWQDEHLDLPAGDWRDLLSGNEFTSVDGIPTGDVLGEQPVALLVRR
;
A
#
# COMPACT_ATOMS: atom_id res chain seq x y z
N MET A 1 -21.52 14.92 -4.09
CA MET A 1 -20.23 14.29 -4.40
C MET A 1 -20.16 12.88 -3.78
N ALA A 2 -20.03 12.75 -2.45
CA ALA A 2 -19.88 11.46 -1.75
C ALA A 2 -20.86 10.34 -2.19
N LYS A 3 -22.18 10.55 -2.08
CA LYS A 3 -23.16 9.50 -2.44
C LYS A 3 -23.14 9.05 -3.91
N GLY A 4 -22.70 9.93 -4.83
CA GLY A 4 -22.70 9.63 -6.26
C GLY A 4 -21.36 9.09 -6.76
N ILE A 5 -20.24 9.60 -6.23
CA ILE A 5 -18.89 9.18 -6.64
C ILE A 5 -18.43 8.02 -5.77
N GLU A 6 -18.24 8.27 -4.47
CA GLU A 6 -17.63 7.31 -3.55
C GLU A 6 -18.52 6.09 -3.28
N ASP A 7 -19.84 6.30 -3.20
CA ASP A 7 -20.82 5.24 -2.89
C ASP A 7 -21.56 4.73 -4.13
N THR A 8 -21.13 5.08 -5.36
CA THR A 8 -21.75 4.51 -6.57
C THR A 8 -20.76 4.40 -7.71
N ALA A 9 -20.16 5.49 -8.19
CA ALA A 9 -19.24 5.44 -9.33
C ALA A 9 -18.01 4.54 -9.06
N PHE A 10 -17.45 4.58 -7.85
CA PHE A 10 -16.34 3.72 -7.42
C PHE A 10 -16.68 2.21 -7.45
N TYR A 11 -17.96 1.85 -7.35
CA TYR A 11 -18.40 0.46 -7.46
C TYR A 11 -18.77 0.06 -8.90
N ARG A 12 -18.66 0.99 -9.86
CA ARG A 12 -18.90 0.75 -11.30
C ARG A 12 -17.62 0.84 -12.14
N TRP A 13 -16.63 1.61 -11.69
CA TRP A 13 -15.39 1.84 -12.43
C TRP A 13 -14.28 0.88 -11.99
N LEU A 14 -14.24 -0.32 -12.53
CA LEU A 14 -13.48 -1.43 -11.94
C LEU A 14 -12.09 -1.67 -12.54
N ARG A 15 -11.51 -0.72 -13.30
CA ARG A 15 -10.22 -0.92 -13.99
C ARG A 15 -9.08 -1.31 -13.04
N GLN A 16 -9.02 -0.64 -11.89
CA GLN A 16 -8.10 -0.89 -10.78
C GLN A 16 -8.83 -0.40 -9.52
N THR A 17 -9.30 -1.33 -8.70
CA THR A 17 -10.22 -1.02 -7.58
C THR A 17 -9.53 -0.46 -6.34
N GLY A 18 -8.22 -0.56 -6.24
CA GLY A 18 -7.40 0.11 -5.23
C GLY A 18 -7.29 1.63 -5.45
N ALA A 19 -7.51 2.14 -6.67
CA ALA A 19 -7.58 3.58 -6.94
C ALA A 19 -8.96 4.19 -6.60
N ASN A 20 -9.97 3.36 -6.35
CA ASN A 20 -11.33 3.79 -6.01
C ASN A 20 -11.43 4.02 -4.50
N GLU A 21 -10.80 5.09 -4.02
CA GLU A 21 -10.66 5.40 -2.60
C GLU A 21 -11.18 6.81 -2.28
N VAL A 22 -11.69 7.00 -1.05
CA VAL A 22 -12.23 8.28 -0.58
C VAL A 22 -11.20 9.39 -0.76
N GLY A 23 -11.59 10.47 -1.45
CA GLY A 23 -10.73 11.60 -1.79
C GLY A 23 -9.84 11.40 -3.03
N GLY A 24 -9.80 10.21 -3.62
CA GLY A 24 -9.08 9.92 -4.86
C GLY A 24 -9.90 10.19 -6.12
N ASP A 25 -9.21 10.47 -7.23
CA ASP A 25 -9.78 10.45 -8.57
C ASP A 25 -9.33 9.17 -9.30
N PRO A 26 -10.21 8.18 -9.50
CA PRO A 26 -9.85 6.93 -10.15
C PRO A 26 -9.59 7.12 -11.66
N GLY A 27 -9.72 8.32 -12.21
CA GLY A 27 -9.25 8.76 -13.52
C GLY A 27 -7.73 8.90 -13.62
N THR A 28 -7.05 9.12 -12.49
CA THR A 28 -5.58 9.23 -12.38
C THR A 28 -5.02 8.06 -11.57
N LEU A 29 -4.30 7.13 -12.22
CA LEU A 29 -3.74 5.94 -11.54
C LEU A 29 -2.35 6.16 -10.96
N SER A 30 -1.61 7.13 -11.48
CA SER A 30 -0.23 7.41 -11.08
C SER A 30 0.06 8.89 -11.28
N ILE A 31 1.04 9.36 -10.53
CA ILE A 31 1.68 10.66 -10.67
C ILE A 31 3.18 10.43 -10.83
N GLU A 32 3.89 11.41 -11.39
CA GLU A 32 5.34 11.36 -11.47
C GLU A 32 5.98 11.69 -10.11
N VAL A 33 7.23 11.28 -9.90
CA VAL A 33 7.98 11.53 -8.66
C VAL A 33 8.08 13.04 -8.35
N ASP A 34 8.35 13.85 -9.38
CA ASP A 34 8.41 15.31 -9.25
C ASP A 34 7.08 15.92 -8.79
N GLU A 35 5.95 15.36 -9.23
CA GLU A 35 4.62 15.82 -8.82
C GLU A 35 4.38 15.51 -7.33
N PHE A 36 4.86 14.36 -6.84
CA PHE A 36 4.84 14.06 -5.41
C PHE A 36 5.69 15.03 -4.60
N HIS A 37 6.90 15.36 -5.07
CA HIS A 37 7.79 16.30 -4.38
C HIS A 37 7.18 17.70 -4.32
N ALA A 38 6.62 18.19 -5.42
CA ALA A 38 5.90 19.46 -5.45
C ALA A 38 4.72 19.47 -4.46
N TYR A 39 3.96 18.38 -4.39
CA TYR A 39 2.89 18.22 -3.40
C TYR A 39 3.38 18.26 -1.95
N ALA A 40 4.51 17.62 -1.65
CA ALA A 40 5.10 17.62 -0.32
C ALA A 40 5.59 19.02 0.10
N GLU A 41 6.23 19.75 -0.82
CA GLU A 41 6.66 21.14 -0.62
C GLU A 41 5.46 22.08 -0.39
N GLU A 42 4.45 22.02 -1.25
CA GLU A 42 3.23 22.84 -1.11
C GLU A 42 2.56 22.59 0.24
N ARG A 43 2.50 21.32 0.67
CA ARG A 43 1.94 20.96 1.97
C ARG A 43 2.77 21.52 3.13
N LEU A 44 4.10 21.47 3.06
CA LEU A 44 4.95 22.04 4.10
C LEU A 44 4.75 23.56 4.22
N GLU A 45 4.63 24.25 3.09
CA GLU A 45 4.42 25.71 3.06
C GLU A 45 3.06 26.11 3.65
N HIS A 46 1.99 25.48 3.19
CA HIS A 46 0.62 25.93 3.47
C HIS A 46 -0.03 25.22 4.66
N TRP A 47 0.24 23.92 4.83
CA TRP A 47 -0.43 23.07 5.81
C TRP A 47 0.55 22.12 6.54
N PRO A 48 1.62 22.62 7.18
CA PRO A 48 2.68 21.80 7.79
C PRO A 48 2.20 20.87 8.91
N LEU A 49 0.99 21.12 9.45
CA LEU A 49 0.38 20.36 10.53
C LEU A 49 -0.86 19.57 10.09
N THR A 50 -1.15 19.49 8.79
CA THR A 50 -2.28 18.68 8.30
C THR A 50 -2.04 17.20 8.51
N MET A 51 -3.11 16.43 8.69
CA MET A 51 -3.02 14.99 8.77
C MET A 51 -2.60 14.39 7.42
N THR A 52 -1.79 13.34 7.48
CA THR A 52 -1.54 12.42 6.37
C THR A 52 -2.05 11.05 6.79
N THR A 53 -2.83 10.36 5.95
CA THR A 53 -3.41 9.06 6.32
C THR A 53 -3.39 8.10 5.15
N LEU A 54 -3.38 6.80 5.45
CA LEU A 54 -3.45 5.73 4.47
C LEU A 54 -4.71 4.88 4.68
N SER A 55 -5.08 4.57 5.91
CA SER A 55 -6.30 3.81 6.21
C SER A 55 -7.15 4.58 7.21
N THR A 56 -8.46 4.46 7.10
CA THR A 56 -9.39 5.00 8.10
C THR A 56 -10.55 4.03 8.30
N HIS A 57 -11.47 4.37 9.19
CA HIS A 57 -12.73 3.64 9.35
C HIS A 57 -13.68 3.80 8.15
N ASP A 58 -13.41 4.74 7.24
CA ASP A 58 -14.24 5.03 6.07
C ASP A 58 -13.55 4.71 4.72
N THR A 59 -12.25 4.40 4.71
CA THR A 59 -11.57 3.94 3.48
C THR A 59 -12.23 2.68 2.93
N LYS A 60 -12.39 2.63 1.60
CA LYS A 60 -13.03 1.52 0.88
C LYS A 60 -12.22 0.24 0.97
N ARG A 61 -10.89 0.36 1.06
CA ARG A 61 -9.93 -0.75 1.23
C ARG A 61 -8.77 -0.27 2.09
N SER A 62 -8.22 -1.11 2.95
CA SER A 62 -7.03 -0.74 3.71
C SER A 62 -5.81 -0.57 2.80
N GLU A 63 -4.81 0.13 3.33
CA GLU A 63 -3.56 0.45 2.64
C GLU A 63 -2.82 -0.77 2.08
N ASP A 64 -2.83 -1.93 2.73
CA ASP A 64 -2.11 -3.10 2.21
C ASP A 64 -2.94 -3.89 1.18
N VAL A 65 -4.27 -3.78 1.21
CA VAL A 65 -5.10 -4.24 0.08
C VAL A 65 -4.80 -3.40 -1.16
N ARG A 66 -4.71 -2.08 -1.01
CA ARG A 66 -4.37 -1.18 -2.12
C ARG A 66 -2.93 -1.40 -2.60
N ALA A 67 -1.98 -1.69 -1.70
CA ALA A 67 -0.61 -2.04 -2.06
C ALA A 67 -0.54 -3.33 -2.90
N ARG A 68 -1.30 -4.37 -2.55
CA ARG A 68 -1.42 -5.60 -3.36
C ARG A 68 -2.04 -5.34 -4.72
N LEU A 69 -3.07 -4.49 -4.78
CA LEU A 69 -3.72 -4.11 -6.03
C LEU A 69 -2.84 -3.21 -6.90
N ALA A 70 -1.93 -2.43 -6.32
CA ALA A 70 -0.97 -1.61 -7.06
C ALA A 70 -0.03 -2.49 -7.93
N VAL A 71 0.23 -3.73 -7.53
CA VAL A 71 1.02 -4.67 -8.35
C VAL A 71 0.38 -4.95 -9.72
N LEU A 72 -0.95 -4.86 -9.82
CA LEU A 72 -1.65 -5.09 -11.09
C LEU A 72 -1.22 -4.08 -12.17
N SER A 73 -0.94 -2.82 -11.80
CA SER A 73 -0.50 -1.81 -12.77
C SER A 73 0.95 -1.99 -13.19
N GLU A 74 1.79 -2.52 -12.29
CA GLU A 74 3.18 -2.86 -12.60
C GLU A 74 3.31 -4.12 -13.48
N ARG A 75 2.33 -5.03 -13.38
CA ARG A 75 2.32 -6.35 -14.02
C ARG A 75 1.07 -6.59 -14.87
N ALA A 76 0.70 -5.59 -15.68
CA ALA A 76 -0.58 -5.59 -16.39
C ALA A 76 -0.80 -6.80 -17.32
N GLN A 77 0.24 -7.21 -18.06
CA GLN A 77 0.14 -8.39 -18.94
C GLN A 77 0.01 -9.69 -18.12
N ASP A 78 0.83 -9.87 -17.09
CA ASP A 78 0.75 -11.02 -16.20
C ASP A 78 -0.63 -11.12 -15.55
N TRP A 79 -1.20 -9.98 -15.14
CA TRP A 79 -2.55 -9.92 -14.58
C TRP A 79 -3.62 -10.32 -15.61
N GLN A 80 -3.51 -9.86 -16.85
CA GLN A 80 -4.43 -10.23 -17.92
C GLN A 80 -4.41 -11.75 -18.17
N ASP A 81 -3.21 -12.34 -18.25
CA ASP A 81 -3.03 -13.78 -18.47
C ASP A 81 -3.52 -14.58 -17.26
N TRP A 82 -3.19 -14.15 -16.05
CA TRP A 82 -3.66 -14.75 -14.81
C TRP A 82 -5.19 -14.74 -14.70
N PHE A 83 -5.82 -13.61 -15.05
CA PHE A 83 -7.27 -13.44 -15.01
C PHE A 83 -7.96 -14.29 -16.07
N ALA A 84 -7.43 -14.34 -17.30
CA ALA A 84 -7.96 -15.20 -18.36
C ALA A 84 -7.96 -16.68 -17.93
N GLU A 85 -6.87 -17.13 -17.30
CA GLU A 85 -6.78 -18.48 -16.75
C GLU A 85 -7.76 -18.69 -15.59
N ALA A 86 -7.83 -17.75 -14.64
CA ALA A 86 -8.75 -17.82 -13.51
C ALA A 86 -10.21 -17.97 -13.98
N ARG A 87 -10.62 -17.20 -15.00
CA ARG A 87 -11.95 -17.30 -15.62
C ARG A 87 -12.16 -18.64 -16.32
N ARG A 88 -11.14 -19.18 -16.99
CA ARG A 88 -11.22 -20.47 -17.70
C ARG A 88 -11.40 -21.63 -16.71
N MET A 89 -10.63 -21.65 -15.64
CA MET A 89 -10.70 -22.69 -14.61
C MET A 89 -12.02 -22.65 -13.83
N SER A 90 -12.51 -21.45 -13.52
CA SER A 90 -13.76 -21.24 -12.78
C SER A 90 -15.03 -21.25 -13.63
N ALA A 91 -14.92 -21.47 -14.95
CA ALA A 91 -16.06 -21.38 -15.86
C ALA A 91 -17.25 -22.27 -15.45
N ARG A 92 -16.99 -23.43 -14.84
CA ARG A 92 -18.02 -24.36 -14.33
C ARG A 92 -18.76 -23.85 -13.09
N LEU A 93 -18.18 -22.91 -12.36
CA LEU A 93 -18.73 -22.34 -11.14
C LEU A 93 -19.64 -21.14 -11.43
N ARG A 94 -19.46 -20.51 -12.60
CA ARG A 94 -20.18 -19.31 -12.99
C ARG A 94 -21.58 -19.64 -13.49
N ASN A 95 -22.59 -18.97 -12.95
CA ASN A 95 -23.93 -18.98 -13.51
C ASN A 95 -24.16 -17.79 -14.46
N GLY A 96 -25.26 -17.81 -15.22
CA GLY A 96 -25.55 -16.77 -16.21
C GLY A 96 -25.96 -15.40 -15.63
N LEU A 97 -26.14 -15.28 -14.31
CA LEU A 97 -26.50 -14.03 -13.65
C LEU A 97 -25.27 -13.23 -13.19
N VAL A 98 -24.10 -13.87 -13.05
CA VAL A 98 -22.86 -13.16 -12.70
C VAL A 98 -22.36 -12.38 -13.91
N ASP A 99 -22.45 -11.05 -13.84
CA ASP A 99 -21.95 -10.16 -14.88
C ASP A 99 -20.41 -10.06 -14.87
N PRO A 100 -19.78 -9.75 -16.03
CA PRO A 100 -18.32 -9.66 -16.14
C PRO A 100 -17.67 -8.63 -15.22
N GLU A 101 -18.33 -7.50 -14.97
CA GLU A 101 -17.84 -6.42 -14.13
C GLU A 101 -17.74 -6.87 -12.67
N THR A 102 -18.81 -7.46 -12.14
CA THR A 102 -18.84 -8.01 -10.78
C THR A 102 -17.89 -9.18 -10.62
N GLU A 103 -17.76 -10.04 -11.64
CA GLU A 103 -16.70 -11.06 -11.65
C GLU A 103 -15.31 -10.42 -11.52
N TYR A 104 -15.02 -9.37 -12.28
CA TYR A 104 -13.71 -8.70 -12.23
C TYR A 104 -13.45 -8.04 -10.87
N LEU A 105 -14.48 -7.48 -10.23
CA LEU A 105 -14.41 -7.00 -8.85
C LEU A 105 -14.07 -8.13 -7.87
N ILE A 106 -14.73 -9.29 -8.00
CA ILE A 106 -14.49 -10.46 -7.16
C ILE A 106 -13.02 -10.88 -7.23
N TRP A 107 -12.46 -11.01 -8.44
CA TRP A 107 -11.07 -11.42 -8.61
C TRP A 107 -10.06 -10.43 -8.03
N GLN A 108 -10.27 -9.12 -8.23
CA GLN A 108 -9.42 -8.10 -7.60
C GLN A 108 -9.51 -8.14 -6.08
N THR A 109 -10.73 -8.26 -5.53
CA THR A 109 -10.90 -8.37 -4.07
C THR A 109 -10.19 -9.61 -3.53
N LEU A 110 -10.33 -10.77 -4.18
CA LEU A 110 -9.65 -12.00 -3.77
C LEU A 110 -8.14 -11.81 -3.72
N VAL A 111 -7.49 -11.34 -4.80
CA VAL A 111 -6.02 -11.15 -4.78
C VAL A 111 -5.58 -10.06 -3.79
N GLY A 112 -6.39 -9.02 -3.60
CA GLY A 112 -6.12 -7.94 -2.66
C GLY A 112 -6.19 -8.36 -1.19
N THR A 113 -6.99 -9.38 -0.86
CA THR A 113 -7.31 -9.74 0.53
C THR A 113 -6.99 -11.18 0.92
N TRP A 114 -6.45 -11.99 0.01
CA TRP A 114 -6.19 -13.41 0.26
C TRP A 114 -5.23 -13.64 1.46
N PRO A 115 -5.50 -14.60 2.36
CA PRO A 115 -6.66 -15.51 2.38
C PRO A 115 -7.97 -14.82 2.77
N MET A 116 -9.06 -15.16 2.08
CA MET A 116 -10.39 -14.59 2.25
C MET A 116 -11.39 -15.68 2.66
N THR A 117 -12.33 -15.38 3.56
CA THR A 117 -13.40 -16.31 3.94
C THR A 117 -14.69 -16.02 3.16
N PRO A 118 -15.55 -17.02 2.91
CA PRO A 118 -16.82 -16.81 2.23
C PRO A 118 -17.70 -15.76 2.91
N GLU A 119 -17.72 -15.70 4.24
CA GLU A 119 -18.59 -14.80 5.02
C GLU A 119 -18.15 -13.33 4.86
N ARG A 120 -16.84 -13.08 4.96
CA ARG A 120 -16.27 -11.74 4.73
C ARG A 120 -16.50 -11.29 3.30
N MET A 121 -16.26 -12.18 2.34
CA MET A 121 -16.47 -11.90 0.92
C MET A 121 -17.94 -11.59 0.61
N SER A 122 -18.86 -12.38 1.12
CA SER A 122 -20.30 -12.20 0.90
C SER A 122 -20.78 -10.87 1.46
N THR A 123 -20.36 -10.52 2.68
CA THR A 123 -20.71 -9.24 3.32
C THR A 123 -20.24 -8.06 2.48
N TYR A 124 -19.00 -8.11 2.00
CA TYR A 124 -18.44 -7.09 1.14
C TYR A 124 -19.19 -7.00 -0.20
N LEU A 125 -19.42 -8.15 -0.86
CA LEU A 125 -19.94 -8.21 -2.21
C LEU A 125 -21.38 -7.71 -2.31
N LEU A 126 -22.22 -8.06 -1.34
CA LEU A 126 -23.59 -7.53 -1.23
C LEU A 126 -23.59 -6.01 -1.03
N LYS A 127 -22.72 -5.49 -0.16
CA LYS A 127 -22.56 -4.04 0.03
C LYS A 127 -22.11 -3.38 -1.28
N ALA A 128 -21.07 -3.92 -1.92
CA ALA A 128 -20.48 -3.35 -3.13
C ALA A 128 -21.48 -3.30 -4.30
N THR A 129 -22.23 -4.37 -4.54
CA THR A 129 -23.19 -4.45 -5.66
C THR A 129 -24.45 -3.61 -5.40
N ARG A 130 -24.93 -3.53 -4.15
CA ARG A 130 -26.01 -2.60 -3.77
C ARG A 130 -25.58 -1.14 -3.84
N GLU A 131 -24.33 -0.83 -3.56
CA GLU A 131 -23.79 0.52 -3.79
C GLU A 131 -23.62 0.82 -5.29
N ALA A 132 -23.25 -0.18 -6.09
CA ALA A 132 -23.19 -0.03 -7.54
C ALA A 132 -24.56 0.28 -8.15
N LYS A 133 -25.68 -0.26 -7.64
CA LYS A 133 -27.04 0.04 -8.14
C LYS A 133 -27.22 -0.29 -9.64
N THR A 134 -26.48 -1.27 -10.15
CA THR A 134 -26.55 -1.72 -11.56
C THR A 134 -27.51 -2.88 -11.72
N HIS A 135 -27.41 -3.87 -10.82
CA HIS A 135 -28.21 -5.10 -10.85
C HIS A 135 -29.06 -5.28 -9.58
N THR A 136 -28.60 -4.81 -8.42
CA THR A 136 -29.34 -4.82 -7.15
C THR A 136 -29.18 -3.47 -6.42
N ALA A 137 -30.02 -3.19 -5.44
CA ALA A 137 -29.98 -1.97 -4.64
C ALA A 137 -30.44 -2.23 -3.19
N TRP A 138 -30.23 -1.25 -2.30
CA TRP A 138 -30.63 -1.35 -0.89
C TRP A 138 -32.15 -1.37 -0.65
N VAL A 139 -32.96 -0.82 -1.56
CA VAL A 139 -34.42 -0.71 -1.41
C VAL A 139 -35.13 -1.79 -2.21
N ASP A 140 -34.92 -1.80 -3.53
CA ASP A 140 -35.52 -2.75 -4.46
C ASP A 140 -34.45 -3.75 -4.92
N GLY A 141 -34.00 -4.62 -4.01
CA GLY A 141 -32.94 -5.60 -4.27
C GLY A 141 -33.32 -6.67 -5.30
N ASP A 142 -32.32 -7.35 -5.86
CA ASP A 142 -32.45 -8.51 -6.74
C ASP A 142 -31.85 -9.74 -6.04
N GLU A 143 -32.70 -10.47 -5.30
CA GLU A 143 -32.30 -11.64 -4.51
C GLU A 143 -31.68 -12.76 -5.38
N PRO A 144 -32.26 -13.16 -6.54
CA PRO A 144 -31.62 -14.12 -7.44
C PRO A 144 -30.20 -13.73 -7.89
N TYR A 145 -29.98 -12.44 -8.20
CA TYR A 145 -28.66 -11.93 -8.54
C TYR A 145 -27.70 -11.95 -7.34
N GLU A 146 -28.16 -11.51 -6.17
CA GLU A 146 -27.37 -11.52 -4.94
C GLU A 146 -26.95 -12.94 -4.51
N GLU A 147 -27.85 -13.91 -4.59
CA GLU A 147 -27.55 -15.33 -4.35
C GLU A 147 -26.53 -15.85 -5.37
N ALA A 148 -26.68 -15.48 -6.64
CA ALA A 148 -25.79 -15.90 -7.72
C ALA A 148 -24.35 -15.46 -7.51
N ILE A 149 -24.12 -14.19 -7.18
CA ILE A 149 -22.77 -13.64 -7.00
C ILE A 149 -22.12 -14.17 -5.72
N VAL A 150 -22.90 -14.35 -4.64
CA VAL A 150 -22.42 -14.92 -3.38
C VAL A 150 -22.05 -16.39 -3.59
N ALA A 151 -22.91 -17.18 -4.23
CA ALA A 151 -22.63 -18.58 -4.51
C ALA A 151 -21.37 -18.74 -5.38
N PHE A 152 -21.19 -17.88 -6.39
CA PHE A 152 -19.99 -17.89 -7.21
C PHE A 152 -18.73 -17.56 -6.39
N ALA A 153 -18.75 -16.48 -5.61
CA ALA A 153 -17.59 -16.06 -4.80
C ALA A 153 -17.22 -17.12 -3.74
N THR A 154 -18.21 -17.70 -3.06
CA THR A 154 -18.00 -18.82 -2.12
C THR A 154 -17.37 -20.01 -2.82
N ALA A 155 -17.90 -20.41 -3.98
CA ALA A 155 -17.35 -21.53 -4.73
C ALA A 155 -15.90 -21.29 -5.20
N LEU A 156 -15.53 -20.05 -5.55
CA LEU A 156 -14.13 -19.72 -5.87
C LEU A 156 -13.19 -19.89 -4.67
N ILE A 157 -13.63 -19.48 -3.47
CA ILE A 157 -12.83 -19.55 -2.24
C ILE A 157 -12.65 -21.01 -1.78
N GLU A 158 -13.70 -21.82 -1.91
CA GLU A 158 -13.72 -23.22 -1.47
C GLU A 158 -13.06 -24.18 -2.47
N ASP A 159 -12.91 -23.77 -3.73
CA ASP A 159 -12.30 -24.59 -4.77
C ASP A 159 -10.77 -24.64 -4.61
N PRO A 160 -10.17 -25.82 -4.37
CA PRO A 160 -8.73 -25.93 -4.11
C PRO A 160 -7.84 -25.50 -5.28
N ASP A 161 -8.28 -25.72 -6.53
CA ASP A 161 -7.49 -25.38 -7.71
C ASP A 161 -7.49 -23.85 -7.93
N VAL A 162 -8.65 -23.22 -7.72
CA VAL A 162 -8.77 -21.75 -7.72
C VAL A 162 -7.96 -21.13 -6.58
N GLY A 163 -8.10 -21.65 -5.36
CA GLY A 163 -7.34 -21.19 -4.20
C GLY A 163 -5.83 -21.28 -4.42
N ALA A 164 -5.34 -22.39 -5.00
CA ALA A 164 -3.93 -22.55 -5.36
C ALA A 164 -3.47 -21.55 -6.44
N HIS A 165 -4.34 -21.19 -7.39
CA HIS A 165 -4.03 -20.19 -8.42
C HIS A 165 -3.96 -18.77 -7.88
N ILE A 166 -4.82 -18.42 -6.92
CA ILE A 166 -4.76 -17.15 -6.18
C ILE A 166 -3.51 -17.12 -5.30
N GLN A 167 -3.23 -18.19 -4.55
CA GLN A 167 -2.04 -18.27 -3.70
C GLN A 167 -0.76 -18.08 -4.52
N ARG A 168 -0.66 -18.72 -5.69
CA ARG A 168 0.48 -18.54 -6.59
C ARG A 168 0.68 -17.09 -7.02
N TRP A 169 -0.40 -16.35 -7.28
CA TRP A 169 -0.31 -14.91 -7.57
C TRP A 169 0.22 -14.13 -6.36
N VAL A 170 -0.33 -14.39 -5.17
CA VAL A 170 0.11 -13.75 -3.92
C VAL A 170 1.59 -14.01 -3.66
N ASP A 171 2.05 -15.24 -3.85
CA ASP A 171 3.45 -15.61 -3.65
C ASP A 171 4.36 -14.94 -4.70
N GLN A 172 3.97 -14.96 -5.98
CA GLN A 172 4.72 -14.34 -7.07
C GLN A 172 4.79 -12.81 -7.00
N THR A 173 3.88 -12.18 -6.26
CA THR A 173 3.78 -10.72 -6.09
C THR A 173 4.10 -10.26 -4.67
N ALA A 174 4.54 -11.17 -3.80
CA ALA A 174 4.79 -10.89 -2.39
C ALA A 174 5.86 -9.79 -2.19
N GLU A 175 6.91 -9.81 -3.01
CA GLU A 175 7.98 -8.81 -2.96
C GLU A 175 7.48 -7.42 -3.37
N SER A 176 6.77 -7.29 -4.49
CA SER A 176 6.19 -6.02 -4.92
C SER A 176 5.17 -5.49 -3.91
N SER A 177 4.32 -6.38 -3.38
CA SER A 177 3.34 -6.00 -2.36
C SER A 177 4.01 -5.52 -1.09
N ARG A 178 5.07 -6.21 -0.64
CA ARG A 178 5.89 -5.79 0.51
C ARG A 178 6.53 -4.43 0.26
N ALA A 179 7.12 -4.22 -0.91
CA ALA A 179 7.75 -2.95 -1.26
C ALA A 179 6.72 -1.81 -1.25
N PHE A 180 5.57 -1.96 -1.90
CA PHE A 180 4.51 -0.96 -1.88
C PHE A 180 4.00 -0.67 -0.46
N SER A 181 3.76 -1.71 0.36
CA SER A 181 3.32 -1.56 1.74
C SER A 181 4.33 -0.80 2.61
N LEU A 182 5.61 -1.11 2.50
CA LEU A 182 6.66 -0.46 3.29
C LEU A 182 6.98 0.95 2.77
N ALA A 183 7.03 1.13 1.45
CA ALA A 183 7.27 2.43 0.80
C ALA A 183 6.19 3.43 1.17
N GLN A 184 4.90 3.12 0.93
CA GLN A 184 3.82 4.05 1.25
C GLN A 184 3.80 4.41 2.74
N LYS A 185 4.10 3.43 3.62
CA LYS A 185 4.10 3.66 5.06
C LYS A 185 5.26 4.55 5.47
N LEU A 186 6.49 4.24 5.05
CA LEU A 186 7.64 5.07 5.40
C LEU A 186 7.47 6.49 4.86
N ILE A 187 7.09 6.64 3.59
CA ILE A 187 6.82 7.94 2.97
C ILE A 187 5.78 8.72 3.75
N GLN A 188 4.61 8.13 4.07
CA GLN A 188 3.57 8.83 4.82
C GLN A 188 4.04 9.26 6.21
N LEU A 189 4.82 8.40 6.88
CA LEU A 189 5.35 8.69 8.20
C LEU A 189 6.40 9.81 8.17
N THR A 190 7.22 9.93 7.14
CA THR A 190 8.35 10.88 7.13
C THR A 190 8.13 12.13 6.27
N MET A 191 7.13 12.16 5.39
CA MET A 191 6.80 13.35 4.59
C MET A 191 6.22 14.50 5.46
N PRO A 192 6.10 15.73 4.92
CA PRO A 192 5.47 16.85 5.61
C PRO A 192 4.02 16.57 6.04
N GLY A 193 3.65 17.06 7.22
CA GLY A 193 2.36 16.79 7.88
C GLY A 193 2.48 15.94 9.15
N VAL A 194 1.34 15.66 9.76
CA VAL A 194 1.20 14.82 10.96
C VAL A 194 0.65 13.45 10.53
N PRO A 195 1.45 12.38 10.61
CA PRO A 195 0.99 11.07 10.20
C PRO A 195 -0.05 10.51 11.17
N ASP A 196 -1.21 10.19 10.62
CA ASP A 196 -2.25 9.39 11.24
C ASP A 196 -1.93 7.91 11.07
N LEU A 197 -2.24 7.12 12.09
CA LEU A 197 -2.06 5.67 12.10
C LEU A 197 -3.37 5.03 12.57
N TYR A 198 -4.11 4.45 11.64
CA TYR A 198 -5.32 3.71 11.98
C TYR A 198 -4.97 2.49 12.82
N GLN A 199 -5.85 2.14 13.78
CA GLN A 199 -5.62 1.04 14.69
C GLN A 199 -5.29 -0.27 13.94
N GLY A 200 -4.18 -0.91 14.30
CA GLY A 200 -3.70 -2.14 13.68
C GLY A 200 -2.96 -1.96 12.36
N SER A 201 -2.90 -0.75 11.79
CA SER A 201 -2.17 -0.48 10.54
C SER A 201 -0.64 -0.40 10.72
N GLU A 202 -0.14 -0.54 11.94
CA GLU A 202 1.26 -0.88 12.20
C GLU A 202 1.64 -2.27 11.65
N TYR A 203 0.65 -3.13 11.42
CA TYR A 203 0.77 -4.46 10.81
C TYR A 203 0.26 -4.46 9.36
N ALA A 204 0.48 -5.58 8.66
CA ALA A 204 -0.20 -5.83 7.40
C ALA A 204 -1.72 -5.93 7.63
N LEU A 205 -2.46 -4.95 7.13
CA LEU A 205 -3.89 -4.81 7.31
C LEU A 205 -4.61 -5.12 6.00
N LEU A 206 -5.33 -6.24 5.95
CA LEU A 206 -6.05 -6.70 4.75
C LEU A 206 -7.58 -6.63 4.94
N THR A 207 -8.07 -5.42 5.21
CA THR A 207 -9.48 -5.16 5.48
C THR A 207 -10.14 -4.38 4.34
N LEU A 208 -11.43 -4.65 4.15
CA LEU A 208 -12.30 -3.95 3.21
C LEU A 208 -13.09 -2.86 3.93
N VAL A 209 -13.94 -2.16 3.18
CA VAL A 209 -14.86 -1.15 3.71
C VAL A 209 -15.67 -1.67 4.91
N ASP A 210 -16.11 -0.74 5.77
CA ASP A 210 -17.04 -0.98 6.87
C ASP A 210 -18.13 -2.03 6.52
N PRO A 211 -18.40 -3.02 7.39
CA PRO A 211 -17.86 -3.19 8.74
C PRO A 211 -16.53 -3.94 8.83
N ASP A 212 -15.95 -4.41 7.71
CA ASP A 212 -14.76 -5.28 7.76
C ASP A 212 -13.53 -4.59 8.37
N ASN A 213 -13.36 -3.28 8.15
CA ASN A 213 -12.32 -2.46 8.78
C ASN A 213 -12.55 -2.11 10.25
N ARG A 214 -13.65 -2.56 10.88
CA ARG A 214 -14.00 -2.23 12.28
C ARG A 214 -13.73 -3.35 13.27
N GLY A 215 -13.04 -4.41 12.83
CA GLY A 215 -12.63 -5.52 13.68
C GLY A 215 -11.74 -5.09 14.85
N ALA A 216 -11.75 -5.88 15.92
CA ALA A 216 -10.85 -5.69 17.05
C ALA A 216 -9.39 -5.94 16.65
N VAL A 217 -8.47 -5.19 17.25
CA VAL A 217 -7.03 -5.34 17.04
C VAL A 217 -6.43 -6.17 18.19
N ASP A 218 -5.59 -7.15 17.85
CA ASP A 218 -4.85 -7.94 18.84
C ASP A 218 -3.58 -7.22 19.29
N TYR A 219 -3.73 -6.28 20.23
CA TYR A 219 -2.61 -5.53 20.78
C TYR A 219 -1.66 -6.37 21.65
N ASP A 220 -2.10 -7.53 22.12
CA ASP A 220 -1.24 -8.42 22.90
C ASP A 220 -0.20 -9.08 21.99
N GLU A 221 -0.62 -9.58 20.82
CA GLU A 221 0.29 -10.05 19.79
C GLU A 221 1.25 -8.95 19.32
N HIS A 222 0.72 -7.75 19.03
CA HIS A 222 1.54 -6.62 18.55
C HIS A 222 2.65 -6.26 19.53
N ARG A 223 2.35 -6.28 20.83
CA ARG A 223 3.31 -5.98 21.89
C ARG A 223 4.44 -6.99 21.95
N ILE A 224 4.11 -8.29 21.91
CA ILE A 224 5.09 -9.38 21.95
C ILE A 224 6.09 -9.25 20.79
N ARG A 225 5.60 -9.04 19.56
CA ARG A 225 6.50 -8.91 18.41
C ARG A 225 7.31 -7.61 18.46
N LEU A 226 6.72 -6.50 18.93
CA LEU A 226 7.44 -5.24 19.09
C LEU A 226 8.59 -5.35 20.11
N GLU A 227 8.37 -6.07 21.22
CA GLU A 227 9.41 -6.34 22.22
C GLU A 227 10.58 -7.10 21.59
N ALA A 228 10.31 -8.20 20.88
CA ALA A 228 11.34 -8.97 20.18
C ALA A 228 12.14 -8.13 19.16
N LEU A 229 11.45 -7.30 18.35
CA LEU A 229 12.12 -6.39 17.41
C LEU A 229 12.97 -5.33 18.12
N SER A 230 12.49 -4.81 19.26
CA SER A 230 13.23 -3.82 20.06
C SER A 230 14.48 -4.41 20.72
N GLU A 231 14.50 -5.72 20.96
CA GLU A 231 15.67 -6.49 21.43
C GLU A 231 16.64 -6.89 20.31
N GLY A 232 16.32 -6.56 19.05
CA GLY A 232 17.19 -6.76 17.90
C GLY A 232 16.85 -7.98 17.01
N ALA A 233 15.72 -8.66 17.25
CA ALA A 233 15.25 -9.72 16.36
C ALA A 233 15.00 -9.17 14.94
N LEU A 234 15.39 -9.90 13.90
CA LEU A 234 15.12 -9.54 12.51
C LEU A 234 13.66 -9.81 12.14
N PRO A 235 13.02 -8.99 11.28
CA PRO A 235 11.63 -9.19 10.90
C PRO A 235 11.46 -10.46 10.07
N GLN A 236 10.47 -11.28 10.42
CA GLN A 236 10.22 -12.58 9.79
C GLN A 236 9.17 -12.51 8.66
N ASP A 237 8.28 -11.52 8.71
CA ASP A 237 7.20 -11.35 7.74
C ASP A 237 6.97 -9.87 7.38
N LEU A 238 5.89 -9.59 6.64
CA LEU A 238 5.52 -8.22 6.29
C LEU A 238 5.07 -7.41 7.51
N SER A 239 4.34 -8.02 8.43
CA SER A 239 3.81 -7.33 9.61
C SER A 239 4.94 -6.86 10.53
N GLU A 240 5.92 -7.71 10.82
CA GLU A 240 7.09 -7.32 11.62
C GLU A 240 7.95 -6.27 10.91
N ALA A 241 8.09 -6.36 9.59
CA ALA A 241 8.86 -5.37 8.83
C ALA A 241 8.18 -4.00 8.87
N LYS A 242 6.84 -3.99 8.74
CA LYS A 242 6.04 -2.77 8.81
C LYS A 242 6.01 -2.22 10.24
N LEU A 243 5.92 -3.08 11.25
CA LEU A 243 6.03 -2.69 12.66
C LEU A 243 7.37 -2.03 12.96
N ARG A 244 8.47 -2.56 12.42
CA ARG A 244 9.80 -1.93 12.50
C ARG A 244 9.80 -0.55 11.83
N VAL A 245 9.32 -0.43 10.59
CA VAL A 245 9.24 0.87 9.88
C VAL A 245 8.44 1.89 10.70
N VAL A 246 7.26 1.50 11.17
CA VAL A 246 6.35 2.36 11.93
C VAL A 246 6.98 2.82 13.23
N THR A 247 7.51 1.90 14.02
CA THR A 247 8.07 2.23 15.33
C THR A 247 9.37 3.02 15.21
N THR A 248 10.25 2.70 14.27
CA THR A 248 11.48 3.46 14.01
C THR A 248 11.17 4.89 13.56
N ALA A 249 10.30 5.07 12.57
CA ALA A 249 9.98 6.40 12.05
C ALA A 249 9.23 7.25 13.09
N LEU A 250 8.27 6.68 13.85
CA LEU A 250 7.54 7.43 14.88
C LEU A 250 8.43 7.79 16.08
N ARG A 251 9.34 6.90 16.50
CA ARG A 251 10.33 7.23 17.54
C ARG A 251 11.26 8.36 17.09
N LEU A 252 11.76 8.29 15.85
CA LEU A 252 12.58 9.35 15.26
C LEU A 252 11.87 10.71 15.27
N ARG A 253 10.61 10.74 14.82
CA ARG A 253 9.78 11.96 14.83
C ARG A 253 9.54 12.53 16.22
N ARG A 254 9.35 11.65 17.21
CA ARG A 254 9.16 12.05 18.61
C ARG A 254 10.43 12.60 19.22
N GLU A 255 11.57 12.03 18.88
CA GLU A 255 12.89 12.43 19.39
C GLU A 255 13.39 13.73 18.74
N HIS A 256 13.05 13.94 17.46
CA HIS A 256 13.47 15.10 16.67
C HIS A 256 12.27 15.82 16.02
N PRO A 257 11.31 16.36 16.80
CA PRO A 257 10.13 17.01 16.25
C PRO A 257 10.47 18.18 15.32
N GLU A 258 11.60 18.87 15.54
CA GLU A 258 12.10 19.98 14.74
C GLU A 258 12.44 19.61 13.30
N TRP A 259 12.69 18.33 12.99
CA TRP A 259 12.94 17.88 11.61
C TRP A 259 11.66 17.63 10.82
N PHE A 260 10.54 17.41 11.51
CA PHE A 260 9.33 16.87 10.89
C PHE A 260 8.10 17.77 11.01
N VAL A 261 8.01 18.58 12.07
CA VAL A 261 6.78 19.27 12.47
C VAL A 261 6.97 20.78 12.47
N GLY A 262 6.01 21.48 11.86
CA GLY A 262 5.96 22.95 11.88
C GLY A 262 6.74 23.60 10.74
N ARG A 263 6.76 24.94 10.75
CA ARG A 263 7.30 25.76 9.64
C ARG A 263 8.82 25.84 9.58
N THR A 264 9.51 25.37 10.62
CA THR A 264 10.97 25.35 10.69
C THR A 264 11.55 24.02 10.23
N ALA A 265 10.70 23.01 10.05
CA ALA A 265 11.10 21.75 9.44
C ALA A 265 11.29 21.97 7.94
N ASP A 266 12.29 21.31 7.38
CA ASP A 266 12.66 21.42 5.97
C ASP A 266 12.25 20.16 5.18
N TYR A 267 12.14 20.31 3.87
CA TYR A 267 11.92 19.23 2.91
C TYR A 267 12.79 19.47 1.68
N LEU A 268 13.61 18.48 1.34
CA LEU A 268 14.46 18.53 0.16
C LEU A 268 14.25 17.26 -0.65
N ALA A 269 13.73 17.38 -1.87
CA ALA A 269 13.70 16.29 -2.84
C ALA A 269 15.13 15.88 -3.20
N LEU A 270 15.39 14.58 -3.28
CA LEU A 270 16.69 14.03 -3.65
C LEU A 270 16.53 13.21 -4.93
N ASP A 271 17.37 13.48 -5.93
CA ASP A 271 17.42 12.65 -7.13
C ASP A 271 17.99 11.27 -6.78
N THR A 272 17.37 10.22 -7.32
CA THR A 272 17.83 8.84 -7.15
C THR A 272 18.50 8.30 -8.41
N GLY A 273 18.53 9.09 -9.49
CA GLY A 273 18.92 8.67 -10.83
C GLY A 273 17.92 7.69 -11.47
N SER A 274 16.79 7.42 -10.81
CA SER A 274 15.83 6.38 -11.22
C SER A 274 14.38 6.82 -11.05
N PRO A 275 13.49 6.56 -12.02
CA PRO A 275 12.05 6.71 -11.82
C PRO A 275 11.44 5.59 -10.94
N ASN A 276 12.25 4.61 -10.51
CA ASN A 276 11.79 3.45 -9.75
C ASN A 276 11.99 3.61 -8.24
N ALA A 277 12.54 4.74 -7.78
CA ALA A 277 12.65 5.10 -6.37
C ALA A 277 12.27 6.55 -6.15
N ILE A 278 11.93 6.84 -4.89
CA ILE A 278 11.73 8.17 -4.39
C ILE A 278 12.63 8.40 -3.19
N ALA A 279 13.24 9.58 -3.11
CA ALA A 279 14.03 9.97 -1.97
C ALA A 279 13.80 11.44 -1.60
N PHE A 280 13.79 11.69 -0.30
CA PHE A 280 13.73 13.06 0.21
C PHE A 280 14.36 13.15 1.59
N ALA A 281 14.93 14.32 1.88
CA ALA A 281 15.43 14.66 3.18
C ALA A 281 14.41 15.47 3.99
N ARG A 282 14.47 15.28 5.31
CA ARG A 282 13.86 16.11 6.34
C ARG A 282 14.97 16.64 7.25
N GLY A 283 14.75 17.81 7.84
CA GLY A 283 15.77 18.48 8.63
C GLY A 283 15.23 19.73 9.31
N GLY A 284 16.10 20.41 10.05
CA GLY A 284 15.82 21.69 10.67
C GLY A 284 16.69 22.79 10.10
N THR A 285 16.96 23.84 10.90
CA THR A 285 17.81 24.97 10.51
C THR A 285 19.24 24.59 10.16
N ASP A 286 19.72 23.45 10.66
CA ASP A 286 21.08 22.95 10.44
C ASP A 286 21.21 22.10 9.16
N GLY A 287 20.12 21.98 8.39
CA GLY A 287 20.06 21.25 7.13
C GLY A 287 19.51 19.82 7.23
N PRO A 288 19.67 19.02 6.15
CA PRO A 288 19.21 17.63 6.06
C PRO A 288 19.76 16.73 7.18
N ALA A 289 18.85 16.16 7.98
CA ALA A 289 19.19 15.31 9.13
C ALA A 289 18.65 13.88 9.02
N ALA A 290 17.53 13.68 8.32
CA ALA A 290 16.95 12.36 8.05
C ALA A 290 16.64 12.23 6.55
N VAL A 291 16.89 11.06 5.96
CA VAL A 291 16.62 10.79 4.54
C VAL A 291 15.77 9.54 4.42
N THR A 292 14.65 9.66 3.71
CA THR A 292 13.80 8.54 3.32
C THR A 292 14.18 8.13 1.91
N VAL A 293 14.38 6.84 1.69
CA VAL A 293 14.58 6.24 0.36
C VAL A 293 13.61 5.07 0.24
N ALA A 294 12.84 5.01 -0.85
CA ALA A 294 11.86 3.96 -1.06
C ALA A 294 11.77 3.55 -2.54
N ALA A 295 11.81 2.25 -2.80
CA ALA A 295 11.52 1.69 -4.11
C ALA A 295 10.01 1.73 -4.39
N ILE A 296 9.62 2.24 -5.55
CA ILE A 296 8.23 2.44 -5.98
C ILE A 296 7.87 1.71 -7.29
N ALA A 297 8.81 0.97 -7.88
CA ALA A 297 8.57 0.08 -9.00
C ALA A 297 9.51 -1.15 -8.96
N PRO A 298 9.38 -2.01 -7.94
CA PRO A 298 10.32 -3.11 -7.66
C PRO A 298 10.35 -4.19 -8.76
N HIS A 299 9.21 -4.55 -9.36
CA HIS A 299 9.19 -5.53 -10.45
C HIS A 299 9.81 -4.94 -11.72
N ARG A 300 9.54 -3.67 -12.02
CA ARG A 300 10.18 -2.98 -13.16
C ARG A 300 11.70 -2.94 -12.98
N LEU A 301 12.17 -2.54 -11.80
CA LEU A 301 13.58 -2.49 -11.43
C LEU A 301 14.25 -3.86 -11.59
N ARG A 302 13.61 -4.94 -11.09
CA ARG A 302 14.14 -6.30 -11.26
C ARG A 302 14.20 -6.73 -12.72
N ASN A 303 13.18 -6.44 -13.51
CA ASN A 303 13.15 -6.79 -14.93
C ASN A 303 14.17 -6.01 -15.76
N SER A 304 14.58 -4.82 -15.33
CA SER A 304 15.65 -4.04 -15.96
C SER A 304 17.06 -4.44 -15.50
N GLY A 305 17.20 -5.48 -14.67
CA GLY A 305 18.50 -5.99 -14.20
C GLY A 305 18.87 -5.56 -12.78
N GLY A 306 17.97 -4.91 -12.05
CA GLY A 306 18.26 -4.31 -10.74
C GLY A 306 18.91 -2.93 -10.87
N TRP A 307 19.37 -2.39 -9.74
CA TRP A 307 20.16 -1.16 -9.69
C TRP A 307 21.44 -1.31 -10.53
N GLN A 308 21.70 -0.32 -11.38
CA GLN A 308 22.90 -0.22 -12.22
C GLN A 308 23.72 0.99 -11.74
N ASP A 309 23.75 2.05 -12.56
CA ASP A 309 24.52 3.28 -12.32
C ASP A 309 23.68 4.38 -11.64
N GLU A 310 22.45 4.07 -11.20
CA GLU A 310 21.60 5.05 -10.54
C GLU A 310 22.18 5.47 -9.19
N HIS A 311 22.20 6.78 -8.97
CA HIS A 311 22.92 7.40 -7.88
C HIS A 311 21.98 8.30 -7.08
N LEU A 312 21.95 8.09 -5.77
CA LEU A 312 21.25 8.94 -4.83
C LEU A 312 22.12 10.16 -4.53
N ASP A 313 21.55 11.35 -4.72
CA ASP A 313 22.13 12.64 -4.32
C ASP A 313 22.09 12.83 -2.79
N LEU A 314 22.61 11.85 -2.06
CA LEU A 314 22.67 11.85 -0.61
C LEU A 314 23.63 12.96 -0.15
N PRO A 315 23.20 13.93 0.68
CA PRO A 315 24.07 15.04 1.08
C PRO A 315 25.33 14.55 1.80
N ALA A 316 26.46 15.24 1.58
CA ALA A 316 27.74 14.87 2.16
C ALA A 316 27.68 14.69 3.69
N GLY A 317 28.35 13.65 4.19
CA GLY A 317 28.42 13.31 5.61
C GLY A 317 28.31 11.81 5.88
N ASP A 318 28.33 11.46 7.16
CA ASP A 318 28.13 10.10 7.64
C ASP A 318 26.67 9.87 8.01
N TRP A 319 26.14 8.75 7.53
CA TRP A 319 24.74 8.38 7.63
C TRP A 319 24.60 6.96 8.19
N ARG A 320 23.53 6.73 8.93
CA ARG A 320 23.15 5.40 9.40
C ARG A 320 21.71 5.09 9.02
N ASP A 321 21.47 3.95 8.40
CA ASP A 321 20.12 3.43 8.23
C ASP A 321 19.59 2.89 9.55
N LEU A 322 18.49 3.45 10.05
CA LEU A 322 17.86 3.01 11.28
C LEU A 322 17.11 1.68 11.14
N LEU A 323 16.84 1.20 9.92
CA LEU A 323 16.11 -0.04 9.69
C LEU A 323 17.02 -1.27 9.64
N SER A 324 18.14 -1.17 8.92
CA SER A 324 19.16 -2.23 8.80
C SER A 324 20.31 -2.09 9.80
N GLY A 325 20.61 -0.87 10.24
CA GLY A 325 21.80 -0.56 11.03
C GLY A 325 23.06 -0.28 10.21
N ASN A 326 23.00 -0.38 8.88
CA ASN A 326 24.12 -0.10 7.98
C ASN A 326 24.58 1.36 8.07
N GLU A 327 25.85 1.59 7.80
CA GLU A 327 26.49 2.90 7.84
C GLU A 327 27.05 3.26 6.46
N PHE A 328 26.91 4.53 6.09
CA PHE A 328 27.27 5.05 4.78
C PHE A 328 28.00 6.38 4.93
N THR A 329 29.00 6.63 4.09
CA THR A 329 29.64 7.94 3.98
C THR A 329 29.38 8.46 2.57
N SER A 330 28.71 9.61 2.47
CA SER A 330 28.50 10.30 1.21
C SER A 330 29.49 11.46 1.08
N VAL A 331 30.09 11.60 -0.10
CA VAL A 331 30.89 12.77 -0.48
C VAL A 331 30.15 13.54 -1.57
N ASP A 332 29.83 12.87 -2.68
CA ASP A 332 29.12 13.42 -3.84
C ASP A 332 27.91 12.52 -4.20
N GLY A 333 27.21 11.99 -3.20
CA GLY A 333 26.14 11.00 -3.35
C GLY A 333 26.60 9.57 -3.08
N ILE A 334 25.71 8.60 -3.33
CA ILE A 334 25.96 7.16 -3.17
C ILE A 334 25.14 6.34 -4.18
N PRO A 335 25.61 5.17 -4.66
CA PRO A 335 24.77 4.29 -5.47
C PRO A 335 23.46 3.93 -4.75
N THR A 336 22.32 4.11 -5.43
CA THR A 336 20.99 3.87 -4.83
C THR A 336 20.83 2.41 -4.38
N GLY A 337 21.44 1.48 -5.14
CA GLY A 337 21.43 0.06 -4.80
C GLY A 337 22.20 -0.30 -3.54
N ASP A 338 23.26 0.46 -3.19
CA ASP A 338 24.01 0.22 -1.95
C ASP A 338 23.21 0.62 -0.71
N VAL A 339 22.37 1.66 -0.84
CA VAL A 339 21.52 2.15 0.25
C VAL A 339 20.36 1.21 0.52
N LEU A 340 19.65 0.79 -0.53
CA LEU A 340 18.47 -0.08 -0.39
C LEU A 340 18.86 -1.55 -0.20
N GLY A 341 19.92 -2.02 -0.86
CA GLY A 341 20.32 -3.42 -0.87
C GLY A 341 19.14 -4.32 -1.29
N GLU A 342 18.81 -5.29 -0.42
CA GLU A 342 17.64 -6.18 -0.59
C GLU A 342 16.35 -5.62 0.05
N GLN A 343 16.42 -4.50 0.78
CA GLN A 343 15.23 -3.90 1.40
C GLN A 343 14.60 -2.88 0.46
N PRO A 344 13.25 -2.79 0.42
CA PRO A 344 12.58 -1.84 -0.46
C PRO A 344 12.59 -0.41 0.09
N VAL A 345 13.05 -0.20 1.32
CA VAL A 345 13.06 1.10 2.00
C VAL A 345 14.26 1.24 2.92
N ALA A 346 14.75 2.48 3.09
CA ALA A 346 15.77 2.87 4.06
C ALA A 346 15.39 4.19 4.74
N LEU A 347 15.74 4.34 6.02
CA LEU A 347 15.57 5.57 6.78
C LEU A 347 16.91 5.98 7.38
N LEU A 348 17.64 6.84 6.67
CA LEU A 348 18.96 7.28 7.06
C LEU A 348 18.87 8.46 8.02
N VAL A 349 19.76 8.49 9.02
CA VAL A 349 19.95 9.64 9.91
C VAL A 349 21.42 10.04 9.93
N ARG A 350 21.67 11.34 9.86
CA ARG A 350 23.00 11.95 9.91
C ARG A 350 23.64 11.70 11.28
N ARG A 351 24.92 11.34 11.31
CA ARG A 351 25.68 11.10 12.55
C ARG A 351 26.45 12.30 13.06
#